data_AF-A0A8S3IGU5-F1
#
_entry.id   AF-A0A8S3IGU5-F1
#
_cell.length_a   1.000
_cell.length_b   1.000
_cell.length_c   1.000
_cell.angle_alpha   90.00
_cell.angle_beta   90.00
_cell.angle_gamma   90.00
#
_symmetry.space_group_name_H-M   'P 1'
#
loop_
_entity.id
_entity.type
_entity.pdbx_description
1 polymer ?
#
loop_
_entity_poly.entity_id
_entity_poly.type
_entity_poly.pdbx_seq_one_letter_code
_entity_poly.pdbx_strand_id
1 'polypeptide(L)'
;MQHDNDPKHRAHIVTNWLNEKGVERLKWPPYSPDLNPIEHMWDELERRMKKEKPKNATELKHALSRVWQGIGTDVTKKLVDSVPNRLNE
;
A
#
# COMPACT_ATOMS: atom_id res chain seq x y z
N MET A 1 6.47 -3.31 -10.39
CA MET A 1 6.34 -2.79 -9.02
C MET A 1 5.78 -1.38 -9.06
N GLN A 2 4.74 -1.14 -8.26
CA GLN A 2 4.16 0.18 -8.03
C GLN A 2 4.68 0.71 -6.69
N HIS A 3 5.11 1.97 -6.67
CA HIS A 3 5.39 2.75 -5.47
C HIS A 3 5.22 4.23 -5.82
N ASP A 4 5.08 5.09 -4.82
CA ASP A 4 5.00 6.53 -5.08
C ASP A 4 6.34 7.06 -5.69
N ASN A 5 6.28 8.26 -6.26
CA ASN A 5 7.44 8.92 -6.85
C ASN A 5 8.23 9.75 -5.82
N ASP A 6 8.11 9.45 -4.52
CA ASP A 6 8.87 10.17 -3.50
C ASP A 6 10.38 10.01 -3.74
N PRO A 7 11.19 11.09 -3.56
CA PRO A 7 12.63 11.08 -3.82
C PRO A 7 13.38 9.87 -3.25
N LYS A 8 12.99 9.36 -2.08
CA LYS A 8 13.63 8.19 -1.46
C LYS A 8 13.46 6.90 -2.29
N HIS A 9 12.35 6.76 -3.01
CA HIS A 9 12.09 5.62 -3.90
C HIS A 9 12.66 5.81 -5.31
N ARG A 10 13.24 6.99 -5.61
CA ARG A 10 13.91 7.31 -6.88
C ARG A 10 15.43 7.33 -6.79
N ALA A 11 16.00 7.12 -5.61
CA ALA A 11 17.45 7.06 -5.43
C ALA A 11 18.09 6.00 -6.33
N HIS A 12 19.32 6.27 -6.80
CA HIS A 12 20.06 5.36 -7.68
C HIS A 12 20.22 3.97 -7.07
N ILE A 13 20.48 3.89 -5.77
CA ILE A 13 20.61 2.62 -5.04
C ILE A 13 19.34 1.75 -5.15
N VAL A 14 18.16 2.37 -5.03
CA VAL A 14 16.87 1.67 -5.14
C VAL A 14 16.62 1.22 -6.57
N THR A 15 16.92 2.09 -7.55
CA THR A 15 16.71 1.78 -8.97
C THR A 15 17.63 0.65 -9.44
N ASN A 16 18.90 0.67 -9.05
CA ASN A 16 19.85 -0.39 -9.37
C ASN A 16 19.43 -1.73 -8.77
N TRP A 17 19.03 -1.74 -7.50
CA TRP A 17 18.55 -2.95 -6.85
C TRP A 17 17.32 -3.54 -7.55
N LEU A 18 16.35 -2.71 -7.97
CA LEU A 18 15.18 -3.18 -8.71
C LEU A 18 15.56 -3.79 -10.07
N ASN A 19 16.50 -3.17 -10.78
CA ASN A 19 17.00 -3.68 -12.06
C ASN A 19 17.73 -5.02 -11.88
N GLU A 20 18.57 -5.15 -10.86
CA GLU A 20 19.26 -6.41 -10.52
C GLU A 20 18.29 -7.54 -10.17
N LYS A 21 17.13 -7.22 -9.59
CA LYS A 21 16.06 -8.18 -9.29
C LYS A 21 15.11 -8.42 -10.46
N GLY A 22 15.32 -7.80 -11.62
CA GLY A 22 14.43 -7.91 -12.78
C GLY A 22 13.03 -7.36 -12.51
N VAL A 23 12.89 -6.46 -11.54
CA VAL A 23 11.60 -5.87 -11.16
C VAL A 23 11.38 -4.59 -11.96
N GLU A 24 10.50 -4.66 -12.96
CA GLU A 24 10.13 -3.48 -13.73
C GLU A 24 9.28 -2.51 -12.90
N ARG A 25 9.58 -1.21 -12.98
CA ARG A 25 8.79 -0.16 -12.34
C ARG A 25 7.68 0.30 -13.26
N LEU A 26 6.46 0.40 -12.72
CA LEU A 26 5.36 1.03 -13.43
C LEU A 26 5.61 2.55 -13.50
N LYS A 27 5.51 3.13 -14.71
CA LYS A 27 5.56 4.58 -14.90
C LYS A 27 4.25 5.17 -14.41
N TRP A 28 4.32 6.01 -13.37
CA TRP A 28 3.15 6.64 -12.76
C TRP A 28 3.28 8.15 -12.76
N PRO A 29 2.19 8.92 -12.94
CA PRO A 29 2.20 10.36 -12.71
C PRO A 29 2.62 10.70 -11.26
N PRO A 30 3.35 11.81 -11.05
CA PRO A 30 3.65 12.28 -9.70
C PRO A 30 2.37 12.77 -9.00
N TYR A 31 2.32 12.66 -7.67
CA TYR A 31 1.23 13.16 -6.81
C TYR A 31 -0.16 12.54 -7.06
N SER A 32 -0.23 11.22 -7.25
CA SER A 32 -1.49 10.51 -7.42
C SER A 32 -1.77 9.52 -6.27
N PRO A 33 -2.12 10.01 -5.06
CA PRO A 33 -2.43 9.14 -3.92
C PRO A 33 -3.65 8.25 -4.21
N ASP A 34 -4.65 8.78 -4.94
CA ASP A 34 -5.87 8.05 -5.35
C ASP A 34 -5.57 6.78 -6.15
N LEU A 35 -4.39 6.77 -6.78
CA LEU A 35 -3.92 5.75 -7.67
C LEU A 35 -3.05 4.68 -6.99
N ASN A 36 -2.65 4.88 -5.73
CA ASN A 36 -1.77 3.97 -5.01
C ASN A 36 -2.60 2.95 -4.19
N PRO A 37 -2.65 1.66 -4.56
CA PRO A 37 -3.43 0.65 -3.83
C PRO A 37 -3.06 0.52 -2.36
N ILE A 38 -1.84 0.90 -1.97
CA ILE A 38 -1.42 0.85 -0.57
C ILE A 38 -2.16 1.88 0.28
N GLU A 39 -2.49 3.06 -0.26
CA GLU A 39 -3.26 4.09 0.45
C GLU A 39 -4.66 3.57 0.77
N HIS A 40 -5.33 2.97 -0.22
CA HIS A 40 -6.63 2.33 -0.01
C HIS A 40 -6.57 1.16 0.97
N MET A 41 -5.45 0.46 1.03
CA MET A 41 -5.22 -0.60 2.03
C MET A 41 -5.03 -0.01 3.43
N TRP A 42 -4.33 1.12 3.55
CA TRP A 42 -4.20 1.86 4.80
C TRP A 42 -5.56 2.38 5.29
N ASP A 43 -6.38 2.92 4.40
CA ASP A 43 -7.74 3.38 4.71
C ASP A 43 -8.61 2.24 5.26
N GLU A 44 -8.57 1.06 4.62
CA GLU A 44 -9.32 -0.11 5.11
C GLU A 44 -8.81 -0.59 6.47
N LEU A 45 -7.49 -0.60 6.67
CA LEU A 45 -6.89 -0.95 7.96
C LEU A 45 -7.34 0.04 9.04
N GLU A 46 -7.27 1.35 8.78
CA GLU A 46 -7.70 2.39 9.71
C GLU A 46 -9.18 2.25 10.06
N ARG A 47 -10.04 2.04 9.05
CA ARG A 47 -11.49 1.85 9.22
C ARG A 47 -11.80 0.67 10.15
N ARG A 48 -11.07 -0.43 10.05
CA ARG A 48 -11.23 -1.59 10.94
C ARG A 48 -10.65 -1.32 12.32
N MET A 49 -9.50 -0.66 12.40
CA MET A 49 -8.82 -0.29 13.65
C MET A 49 -9.64 0.66 14.54
N LYS A 50 -10.57 1.44 13.98
CA LYS A 50 -11.50 2.31 14.74
C LYS A 50 -12.29 1.56 15.83
N LYS A 51 -12.40 0.23 15.75
CA LYS A 51 -13.09 -0.62 16.73
C LYS A 51 -12.21 -1.13 17.88
N GLU A 52 -10.88 -1.05 17.75
CA GLU A 52 -9.95 -1.82 18.58
C GLU A 52 -9.53 -1.16 19.90
N LYS A 53 -9.69 0.16 20.01
CA LYS A 53 -9.44 0.98 21.23
C LYS A 53 -8.24 0.52 22.10
N PRO A 54 -7.02 0.34 21.52
CA PRO A 54 -5.85 -0.07 22.30
C PRO A 54 -5.40 1.04 23.25
N LYS A 55 -4.92 0.67 24.45
CA LYS A 55 -4.51 1.61 25.50
C LYS A 55 -3.01 1.81 25.62
N ASN A 56 -2.21 0.96 24.96
CA ASN A 56 -0.76 1.04 24.96
C ASN A 56 -0.18 0.49 23.64
N ALA A 57 1.14 0.70 23.46
CA ALA A 57 1.84 0.29 22.26
C ALA A 57 1.78 -1.23 21.99
N THR A 58 1.77 -2.06 23.04
CA THR A 58 1.70 -3.53 22.89
C THR A 58 0.31 -3.95 22.38
N GLU A 59 -0.75 -3.43 22.99
CA GLU A 59 -2.12 -3.65 22.53
C GLU A 59 -2.34 -3.15 21.11
N LEU A 60 -1.77 -1.98 20.77
CA LEU A 60 -1.84 -1.44 19.41
C LEU A 60 -1.17 -2.39 18.40
N LYS A 61 0.03 -2.90 18.71
CA LYS A 61 0.73 -3.86 17.84
C LYS A 61 -0.07 -5.15 17.64
N HIS A 62 -0.64 -5.69 18.72
CA HIS A 62 -1.46 -6.91 18.64
C HIS A 62 -2.75 -6.67 17.85
N ALA A 63 -3.42 -5.55 18.07
CA ALA A 63 -4.63 -5.16 17.34
C ALA A 63 -4.33 -4.99 15.85
N LEU A 64 -3.26 -4.27 15.49
CA LEU A 64 -2.83 -4.10 14.11
C LEU A 64 -2.58 -5.44 13.42
N SER A 65 -1.78 -6.33 14.05
CA SER A 65 -1.50 -7.66 13.49
C SER A 65 -2.77 -8.47 13.27
N ARG A 66 -3.70 -8.48 14.24
CA ARG A 66 -4.96 -9.22 14.11
C ARG A 66 -5.86 -8.64 13.02
N VAL A 67 -6.04 -7.31 13.01
CA VAL A 67 -6.89 -6.65 12.01
C VAL A 67 -6.32 -6.89 10.62
N TRP A 68 -5.01 -6.73 10.44
CA TRP A 68 -4.31 -7.00 9.19
C TRP A 68 -4.54 -8.42 8.69
N GLN A 69 -4.34 -9.43 9.55
CA GLN A 69 -4.61 -10.84 9.22
C GLN A 69 -6.07 -11.13 8.91
N GLY A 70 -7.00 -10.32 9.45
CA GLY A 70 -8.42 -10.41 9.15
C GLY A 70 -8.85 -9.73 7.85
N ILE A 71 -7.97 -8.99 7.17
CA ILE A 71 -8.27 -8.44 5.84
C ILE A 71 -8.17 -9.57 4.82
N GLY A 72 -9.32 -9.93 4.25
CA GLY A 72 -9.41 -10.97 3.25
C GLY A 72 -8.67 -10.60 1.96
N THR A 73 -8.22 -11.62 1.24
CA THR A 73 -7.59 -11.45 -0.08
C THR A 73 -8.56 -10.91 -1.13
N ASP A 74 -9.86 -10.97 -0.89
CA ASP A 74 -10.86 -10.36 -1.76
C ASP A 74 -10.76 -8.82 -1.77
N VAL A 75 -10.41 -8.21 -0.63
CA VAL A 75 -10.20 -6.76 -0.52
C VAL A 75 -8.97 -6.37 -1.34
N THR A 76 -7.85 -7.04 -1.11
CA THR A 76 -6.60 -6.72 -1.83
C THR A 76 -6.75 -6.98 -3.32
N LYS A 77 -7.46 -8.04 -3.72
CA LYS A 77 -7.77 -8.33 -5.12
C LYS A 77 -8.62 -7.22 -5.76
N LYS A 78 -9.72 -6.79 -5.12
CA LYS A 78 -10.55 -5.67 -5.62
C LYS A 78 -9.75 -4.38 -5.80
N LEU A 79 -8.82 -4.09 -4.87
CA LEU A 79 -7.96 -2.91 -4.97
C LEU A 79 -6.98 -2.99 -6.15
N VAL A 80 -6.42 -4.17 -6.42
CA VAL A 80 -5.54 -4.39 -7.59
C VAL A 80 -6.34 -4.34 -8.89
N ASP A 81 -7.50 -4.99 -8.93
CA ASP A 81 -8.36 -5.06 -10.11
C ASP A 81 -8.91 -3.68 -10.52
N SER A 82 -9.02 -2.73 -9.58
CA SER A 82 -9.46 -1.35 -9.87
C SER A 82 -8.36 -0.44 -10.39
N VAL A 83 -7.08 -0.85 -10.35
CA VAL A 83 -5.94 -0.03 -10.79
C VAL A 83 -6.04 0.40 -12.25
N PRO A 84 -6.37 -0.49 -13.22
CA PRO A 84 -6.48 -0.10 -14.62
C PRO A 84 -7.58 0.95 -14.87
N ASN A 85 -8.69 0.87 -14.13
CA ASN A 85 -9.79 1.83 -14.29
C ASN A 85 -9.35 3.23 -13.83
N ARG A 86 -8.69 3.32 -12.67
CA ARG A 86 -8.20 4.58 -12.12
C ARG A 86 -7.08 5.22 -12.94
N LEU A 87 -6.33 4.42 -13.69
CA LEU A 87 -5.31 4.92 -14.64
C LEU A 87 -5.90 5.60 -15.87
N ASN A 88 -7.16 5.31 -16.20
CA ASN A 88 -7.84 5.80 -17.39
C ASN A 88 -8.85 6.92 -17.10
N GLU A 89 -8.97 7.37 -15.84
CA GLU A 89 -9.74 8.55 -15.41
C GLU A 89 -8.90 9.83 -15.55
#